data_AF-A0A0F5YE16-F1
#
_entry.id   AF-A0A0F5YE16-F1
#
_cell.length_a   1.000
_cell.length_b   1.000
_cell.length_c   1.000
_cell.angle_alpha   90.00
_cell.angle_beta   90.00
_cell.angle_gamma   90.00
#
_symmetry.space_group_name_H-M   'P 1'
#
loop_
_entity.id
_entity.type
_entity.pdbx_description
1 polymer ?
#
loop_
_entity_poly.entity_id
_entity_poly.type
_entity_poly.pdbx_seq_one_letter_code
_entity_poly.pdbx_strand_id
1 'polypeptide(L)'
;MMHREKPTAVSIRVCFKSCYCGIRLRDIVLPEECQMLGLVRGNNVIFVSENPEVKCDDVLLAVAINPMYSPELQLCLKKLKPLSVSQISK
;
A
#
# COMPACT_ATOMS: atom_id res chain seq x y z
N MET A 1 -16.16 -10.78 26.83
CA MET A 1 -14.86 -11.17 26.23
C MET A 1 -14.85 -10.64 24.80
N MET A 2 -13.99 -9.68 24.48
CA MET A 2 -13.76 -9.29 23.08
C MET A 2 -12.99 -10.43 22.42
N HIS A 3 -13.58 -11.08 21.41
CA HIS A 3 -12.81 -11.94 20.51
C HIS A 3 -11.77 -11.05 19.82
N ARG A 4 -10.49 -11.19 20.17
CA ARG A 4 -9.41 -10.56 19.40
C ARG A 4 -9.36 -11.28 18.06
N GLU A 5 -10.01 -10.71 17.06
CA GLU A 5 -9.85 -11.17 15.69
C GLU A 5 -8.38 -11.05 15.30
N LYS A 6 -7.86 -12.05 14.56
CA LYS A 6 -6.44 -12.10 14.20
C LYS A 6 -6.16 -11.05 13.13
N PRO A 7 -5.06 -10.28 13.22
CA PRO A 7 -4.69 -9.31 12.19
C PRO A 7 -4.64 -9.94 10.79
N THR A 8 -5.01 -9.16 9.78
CA THR A 8 -5.04 -9.59 8.37
C THR A 8 -3.92 -8.92 7.59
N ALA A 9 -3.03 -9.73 7.00
CA ALA A 9 -2.00 -9.23 6.10
C ALA A 9 -2.58 -8.90 4.72
N VAL A 10 -2.12 -7.79 4.14
CA VAL A 10 -2.48 -7.34 2.80
C VAL A 10 -1.19 -7.13 2.01
N SER A 11 -1.16 -7.70 0.80
CA SER A 11 -0.06 -7.53 -0.15
C SER A 11 -0.59 -7.03 -1.49
N ILE A 12 -0.08 -5.89 -1.98
CA ILE A 12 -0.51 -5.29 -3.25
C ILE A 12 0.70 -5.02 -4.13
N ARG A 13 0.66 -5.53 -5.37
CA ARG A 13 1.63 -5.17 -6.41
C ARG A 13 1.31 -3.77 -6.96
N VAL A 14 2.30 -2.88 -6.90
CA VAL A 14 2.21 -1.50 -7.39
C VAL A 14 2.31 -1.51 -8.91
N CYS A 15 1.29 -0.99 -9.59
CA CYS A 15 1.33 -0.78 -11.03
C CYS A 15 1.81 0.64 -11.39
N PHE A 16 2.20 0.86 -12.65
CA PHE A 16 2.68 2.16 -13.13
C PHE A 16 1.69 3.32 -12.94
N LYS A 17 0.39 3.04 -12.82
CA LYS A 17 -0.66 4.02 -12.56
C LYS A 17 -0.89 4.29 -11.09
N SER A 18 -0.23 3.60 -10.17
CA SER A 18 -0.40 3.83 -8.73
C SER A 18 -0.02 5.26 -8.36
N CYS A 19 -0.79 5.88 -7.46
CA CYS A 19 -0.43 7.19 -6.91
C CYS A 19 0.80 7.14 -5.99
N TYR A 20 1.25 5.95 -5.59
CA TYR A 20 2.37 5.77 -4.67
C TYR A 20 3.74 5.68 -5.35
N CYS A 21 3.79 5.48 -6.68
CA CYS A 21 5.06 5.52 -7.41
C CYS A 21 5.77 6.87 -7.19
N GLY A 22 6.99 6.83 -6.65
CA GLY A 22 7.79 8.01 -6.32
C GLY A 22 7.60 8.53 -4.89
N ILE A 23 6.70 7.93 -4.10
CA ILE A 23 6.43 8.33 -2.72
C ILE A 23 7.27 7.46 -1.77
N ARG A 24 7.80 8.05 -0.70
CA ARG A 24 8.51 7.27 0.33
C ARG A 24 7.51 6.47 1.15
N LEU A 25 7.90 5.25 1.53
CA LEU A 25 6.99 4.30 2.17
C LEU A 25 6.39 4.82 3.48
N ARG A 26 7.12 5.62 4.25
CA ARG A 26 6.61 6.24 5.50
C ARG A 26 5.63 7.39 5.27
N ASP A 27 5.63 7.99 4.08
CA ASP A 27 4.75 9.11 3.73
C ASP A 27 3.37 8.61 3.25
N ILE A 28 3.19 7.29 3.12
CA ILE A 28 1.90 6.67 2.80
C ILE A 28 1.04 6.62 4.06
N VAL A 29 -0.01 7.44 4.08
CA VAL A 29 -1.02 7.42 5.13
C VAL A 29 -1.95 6.23 4.91
N LEU A 30 -2.09 5.39 5.95
CA LEU A 30 -2.99 4.24 5.96
C LEU A 30 -4.28 4.58 6.74
N PRO A 31 -5.35 3.78 6.55
CA PRO A 31 -6.53 3.84 7.40
C PRO A 31 -6.21 3.54 8.87
N GLU A 32 -7.18 3.80 9.73
CA GLU A 32 -7.09 3.42 11.15
C GLU A 32 -6.86 1.92 11.32
N GLU A 33 -6.27 1.53 12.44
CA GLU A 33 -5.97 0.13 12.78
C GLU A 33 -5.16 -0.61 11.68
N CYS A 34 -4.38 0.11 10.86
CA CYS A 34 -3.53 -0.45 9.83
C CYS A 34 -2.07 -0.03 10.01
N GLN A 35 -1.13 -0.90 9.62
CA GLN A 35 0.30 -0.61 9.67
C GLN A 35 1.02 -1.04 8.39
N MET A 36 1.94 -0.19 7.94
CA MET A 36 2.87 -0.50 6.86
C MET A 36 4.05 -1.30 7.43
N LEU A 37 4.34 -2.46 6.85
CA LEU A 37 5.46 -3.30 7.27
C LEU A 37 6.71 -3.05 6.42
N GLY A 38 6.52 -2.87 5.12
CA GLY A 38 7.61 -2.82 4.16
C GLY A 38 7.15 -3.01 2.73
N LEU A 39 8.09 -3.35 1.85
CA LEU A 39 7.80 -3.78 0.50
C LEU A 39 8.74 -4.91 0.07
N VAL A 40 8.32 -5.68 -0.94
CA VAL A 40 9.19 -6.63 -1.64
C VAL A 40 9.56 -6.04 -2.99
N ARG A 41 10.86 -6.03 -3.29
CA ARG A 41 11.41 -5.61 -4.58
C ARG A 41 12.29 -6.73 -5.14
N GLY A 42 11.84 -7.36 -6.22
CA GLY A 42 12.44 -8.62 -6.68
C GLY A 42 12.30 -9.70 -5.61
N ASN A 43 13.43 -10.18 -5.09
CA ASN A 43 13.48 -11.20 -4.03
C ASN A 43 13.87 -10.62 -2.66
N ASN A 44 13.98 -9.30 -2.53
CA ASN A 44 14.41 -8.65 -1.30
C ASN A 44 13.21 -8.04 -0.58
N VAL A 45 13.09 -8.34 0.71
CA VAL A 45 12.19 -7.63 1.62
C VAL A 45 12.91 -6.38 2.12
N ILE A 46 12.28 -5.22 1.97
CA ILE A 46 12.79 -3.93 2.43
C ILE A 46 11.82 -3.42 3.49
N PHE A 47 12.33 -3.18 4.70
CA PHE A 47 11.50 -2.79 5.83
C PHE A 47 11.10 -1.32 5.78
N VAL A 48 9.95 -0.97 6.38
CA VAL A 48 9.49 0.43 6.48
C VAL A 48 10.49 1.35 7.19
N SER A 49 11.32 0.79 8.06
CA SER A 49 12.41 1.50 8.74
C SER A 49 13.46 2.04 7.76
N GLU A 50 13.66 1.40 6.61
CA GLU A 50 14.60 1.85 5.58
C GLU A 50 14.03 3.00 4.72
N ASN A 51 12.72 3.25 4.84
CA ASN A 51 11.97 4.30 4.15
C ASN A 51 12.24 4.36 2.62
N PRO A 52 12.12 3.24 1.89
CA PRO A 52 12.36 3.23 0.46
C PRO A 52 11.32 4.09 -0.28
N GLU A 53 11.73 4.64 -1.42
CA GLU A 53 10.79 5.15 -2.41
C GLU A 53 10.11 3.98 -3.12
N VAL A 54 8.77 4.04 -3.24
CA VAL A 54 7.95 3.03 -3.90
C VAL A 54 8.11 3.13 -5.42
N LYS A 55 8.33 1.99 -6.06
CA LYS A 55 8.52 1.84 -7.51
C LYS A 55 7.44 0.93 -8.10
N CYS A 56 7.30 1.00 -9.42
CA CYS A 56 6.50 0.02 -10.16
C CYS A 56 7.02 -1.39 -9.89
N ASP A 57 6.10 -2.35 -9.82
CA ASP A 57 6.32 -3.76 -9.52
C ASP A 57 6.78 -4.11 -8.10
N ASP A 58 7.00 -3.11 -7.24
CA ASP A 58 7.11 -3.36 -5.80
C ASP A 58 5.81 -4.01 -5.29
N VAL A 59 5.94 -4.87 -4.28
CA VAL A 59 4.80 -5.42 -3.55
C VAL A 59 4.76 -4.77 -2.17
N LEU A 60 3.79 -3.89 -1.94
CA LEU A 60 3.59 -3.29 -0.62
C LEU A 60 3.06 -4.33 0.35
N LEU A 61 3.61 -4.36 1.56
CA LEU A 61 3.22 -5.25 2.63
C LEU A 61 2.66 -4.42 3.80
N ALA A 62 1.39 -4.64 4.12
CA ALA A 62 0.71 -3.98 5.23
C ALA A 62 -0.13 -4.98 6.03
N VAL A 63 -0.55 -4.58 7.22
CA VAL A 63 -1.43 -5.37 8.09
C VAL A 63 -2.58 -4.51 8.58
N ALA A 64 -3.79 -5.06 8.55
CA ALA A 64 -4.93 -4.54 9.28
C ALA A 64 -4.96 -5.23 10.65
N ILE A 65 -4.65 -4.50 11.71
CA ILE A 65 -4.68 -4.96 13.11
C ILE A 65 -6.09 -5.40 13.48
N ASN A 66 -7.09 -4.60 13.09
CA ASN A 66 -8.50 -4.99 13.07
C ASN A 66 -8.90 -5.47 11.66
N PRO A 67 -9.26 -6.75 11.47
CA PRO A 67 -9.58 -7.32 10.16
C PRO A 67 -10.69 -6.62 9.39
N MET A 68 -11.61 -5.93 10.09
CA MET A 68 -12.70 -5.15 9.48
C MET A 68 -12.17 -4.04 8.55
N TYR A 69 -10.95 -3.56 8.75
CA TYR A 69 -10.30 -2.54 7.91
C TYR A 69 -9.55 -3.12 6.70
N SER A 70 -9.45 -4.45 6.56
CA SER A 70 -8.75 -5.07 5.42
C SER A 70 -9.27 -4.61 4.04
N PRO A 71 -10.60 -4.49 3.80
CA PRO A 71 -11.11 -3.97 2.52
C PRO A 71 -10.69 -2.51 2.26
N GLU A 72 -10.75 -1.66 3.27
CA GLU A 72 -10.34 -0.25 3.17
C GLU A 72 -8.84 -0.12 2.92
N LEU A 73 -8.03 -0.92 3.63
CA LEU A 73 -6.58 -1.00 3.41
C LEU A 73 -6.25 -1.42 1.98
N GLN A 74 -6.95 -2.43 1.44
CA GLN A 74 -6.77 -2.85 0.05
C GLN A 74 -7.12 -1.75 -0.95
N LEU A 75 -8.23 -1.03 -0.73
CA LEU A 75 -8.64 0.09 -1.59
C LEU A 75 -7.63 1.23 -1.53
N CYS A 76 -7.17 1.59 -0.34
CA CYS A 76 -6.13 2.59 -0.12
C CYS A 76 -4.87 2.24 -0.92
N LEU A 77 -4.30 1.06 -0.72
CA LEU A 77 -3.06 0.64 -1.39
C LEU A 77 -3.19 0.46 -2.92
N LYS A 78 -4.40 0.27 -3.44
CA LYS A 78 -4.69 0.19 -4.89
C LYS A 78 -4.95 1.54 -5.55
N LYS A 79 -4.88 2.65 -4.80
CA LYS A 79 -5.19 3.99 -5.32
C LYS A 79 -4.33 4.35 -6.52
N LEU A 80 -4.99 4.84 -7.57
CA LEU A 80 -4.38 5.24 -8.84
C LEU A 80 -4.25 6.75 -8.93
N LYS A 81 -3.29 7.22 -9.75
CA LYS A 81 -3.20 8.62 -10.14
C LYS A 81 -4.49 9.03 -10.87
N PRO A 82 -5.02 10.25 -10.63
CA PRO A 82 -6.12 10.78 -11.42
C PRO A 82 -5.74 10.77 -12.91
N LEU A 83 -6.65 10.34 -13.78
CA LEU A 83 -6.49 10.53 -15.21
C LEU A 83 -6.51 12.05 -15.48
N SER A 84 -5.41 12.64 -15.91
CA SER A 84 -5.42 14.02 -16.37
C SER A 84 -6.22 14.10 -17.68
N VAL A 85 -7.24 14.94 -17.71
CA VAL A 85 -8.16 15.16 -18.86
C VAL A 85 -7.43 15.58 -20.15
N SER A 86 -6.16 15.99 -20.07
CA SER A 86 -5.31 16.35 -21.19
C SER A 86 -4.93 15.21 -22.15
N GLN A 87 -5.35 13.96 -21.90
CA GLN A 87 -5.11 12.82 -22.80
C GLN A 87 -6.30 12.46 -23.69
N ILE A 88 -7.41 13.21 -23.66
CA ILE A 88 -8.62 12.96 -24.47
C ILE A 88 -8.66 13.86 -25.72
N SER A 89 -7.53 14.43 -26.13
CA SER A 89 -7.45 15.28 -27.33
C SER A 89 -6.31 14.84 -28.23
N LYS A 90 -6.52 13.76 -28.98
CA LYS A 90 -5.87 13.52 -30.28
C LYS A 90 -6.88 12.87 -31.21
#